data_AF-A0A849EBE1-F1
#
_entry.id   AF-A0A849EBE1-F1
#
_cell.length_a   1.000
_cell.length_b   1.000
_cell.length_c   1.000
_cell.angle_alpha   90.00
_cell.angle_beta   90.00
_cell.angle_gamma   90.00
#
_symmetry.space_group_name_H-M   'P 1'
#
loop_
_entity.id
_entity.type
_entity.pdbx_description
1 polymer ?
#
loop_
_entity_poly.entity_id
_entity_poly.type
_entity_poly.pdbx_seq_one_letter_code
_entity_poly.pdbx_strand_id
1 'polypeptide(L)'
;ADLRAWDLEPGDAVAFDYHTLHNAPPNTSGTRRRSVSFRFIGEDCRYVARSHAVSPPFDEMGLKLNMGDVLPEDWFPVVWQRP
;
A
#
# COMPACT_ATOMS: atom_id res chain seq x y z
N ALA A 1 -1.46 11.30 -22.62
CA ALA A 1 -2.28 10.61 -21.60
C ALA A 1 -3.06 11.66 -20.83
N ASP A 2 -4.29 11.35 -20.42
CA ASP A 2 -5.06 12.22 -19.53
C ASP A 2 -4.54 12.03 -18.09
N LEU A 3 -3.98 13.09 -17.51
CA LEU A 3 -3.46 13.08 -16.14
C LEU A 3 -4.44 13.81 -15.23
N ARG A 4 -4.84 13.16 -14.16
CA ARG A 4 -5.78 13.70 -13.17
C ARG A 4 -5.06 14.00 -11.86
N ALA A 5 -5.43 15.11 -11.24
CA ALA A 5 -4.94 15.55 -9.94
C ALA A 5 -6.09 16.15 -9.15
N TRP A 6 -6.01 16.05 -7.82
CA TRP A 6 -7.03 16.52 -6.90
C TRP A 6 -6.36 17.32 -5.79
N ASP A 7 -6.92 18.48 -5.50
CA ASP A 7 -6.65 19.19 -4.25
C ASP A 7 -7.39 18.47 -3.12
N LEU A 8 -6.71 18.28 -1.98
CA LEU A 8 -7.22 17.52 -0.84
C LEU A 8 -7.16 18.36 0.44
N GLU A 9 -8.19 18.24 1.27
CA GLU A 9 -8.23 18.79 2.63
C GLU A 9 -7.84 17.73 3.68
N PRO A 10 -7.44 18.12 4.90
CA PRO A 10 -7.18 17.17 5.97
C PRO A 10 -8.42 16.30 6.28
N GLY A 11 -8.31 15.00 6.01
CA GLY A 11 -9.41 14.04 6.17
C GLY A 11 -9.82 13.38 4.86
N ASP A 12 -9.53 14.02 3.72
CA ASP A 12 -9.77 13.44 2.41
C ASP A 12 -8.84 12.25 2.15
N ALA A 13 -9.33 11.29 1.36
CA ALA A 13 -8.59 10.12 0.94
C ALA A 13 -8.77 9.87 -0.55
N VAL A 14 -7.69 9.41 -1.18
CA VAL A 14 -7.70 8.91 -2.56
C VAL A 14 -7.39 7.43 -2.51
N ALA A 15 -8.28 6.62 -3.08
CA ALA A 15 -8.08 5.19 -3.29
C ALA A 15 -7.88 4.92 -4.77
N PHE A 16 -6.88 4.10 -5.10
CA PHE A 16 -6.56 3.74 -6.48
C PHE A 16 -6.07 2.29 -6.56
N ASP A 17 -6.24 1.67 -7.73
CA ASP A 17 -5.80 0.31 -8.00
C ASP A 17 -4.27 0.21 -8.07
N TYR A 18 -3.69 -0.94 -7.69
CA TYR A 18 -2.24 -1.16 -7.68
C TYR A 18 -1.56 -0.99 -9.06
N HIS A 19 -2.31 -1.13 -10.15
CA HIS A 19 -1.80 -0.91 -11.51
C HIS A 19 -1.86 0.56 -11.95
N THR A 20 -2.44 1.45 -11.14
CA THR A 20 -2.55 2.87 -11.47
C THR A 20 -1.18 3.54 -11.42
N LEU A 21 -0.70 4.01 -12.57
CA LEU A 21 0.47 4.88 -12.60
C LEU A 21 0.12 6.20 -11.91
N HIS A 22 0.91 6.56 -10.89
CA HIS A 22 0.69 7.76 -10.11
C HIS A 22 2.03 8.42 -9.76
N ASN A 23 1.98 9.71 -9.43
CA ASN A 23 3.10 10.46 -8.87
C ASN A 23 2.61 11.43 -7.80
N ALA A 24 3.54 12.10 -7.14
CA ALA A 24 3.24 13.23 -6.28
C ALA A 24 4.17 14.40 -6.63
N PRO A 25 3.65 15.62 -6.85
CA PRO A 25 4.49 16.77 -7.15
C PRO A 25 5.37 17.15 -5.95
N PRO A 26 6.51 17.84 -6.19
CA PRO A 26 7.37 18.36 -5.14
C PRO A 26 6.59 19.36 -4.27
N ASN A 27 6.92 19.38 -2.98
CA ASN A 27 6.34 20.36 -2.06
C ASN A 27 7.10 21.68 -2.17
N THR A 28 6.48 22.69 -2.79
CA THR A 28 7.05 24.04 -2.94
C THR A 28 6.62 25.01 -1.83
N SER A 29 5.81 24.56 -0.88
CA SER A 29 5.34 25.40 0.24
C SER A 29 6.35 25.46 1.40
N GLY A 30 6.19 26.45 2.28
CA GLY A 30 6.97 26.56 3.52
C GLY A 30 6.52 25.60 4.64
N THR A 31 5.51 24.77 4.40
CA THR A 31 4.95 23.85 5.41
C THR A 31 5.13 22.39 4.98
N ARG A 32 5.16 21.47 5.94
CA ARG A 32 5.38 20.04 5.66
C ARG A 32 4.08 19.36 5.23
N ARG A 33 4.06 18.74 4.03
CA ARG A 33 3.01 17.79 3.64
C ARG A 33 3.12 16.51 4.47
N ARG A 34 2.02 16.11 5.12
CA ARG A 34 1.92 14.86 5.90
C ARG A 34 0.78 14.01 5.35
N SER A 35 1.04 12.73 5.15
CA SER A 35 0.06 11.76 4.68
C SER A 35 0.41 10.39 5.25
N VAL A 36 -0.59 9.52 5.32
CA VAL A 36 -0.41 8.09 5.59
C VAL A 36 -1.02 7.32 4.43
N SER A 37 -0.39 6.23 4.04
CA SER A 37 -0.86 5.35 2.98
C SER A 37 -1.14 3.96 3.55
N PHE A 38 -2.31 3.42 3.24
CA PHE A 38 -2.67 2.05 3.56
C PHE A 38 -2.72 1.21 2.28
N ARG A 39 -2.50 -0.09 2.43
CA ARG A 39 -2.51 -1.07 1.35
C ARG A 39 -3.48 -2.16 1.74
N PHE A 40 -4.55 -2.30 0.97
CA PHE A 40 -5.58 -3.32 1.16
C PHE A 40 -5.40 -4.41 0.12
N ILE A 41 -5.60 -5.66 0.53
CA ILE A 41 -5.40 -6.85 -0.29
C ILE A 41 -6.62 -7.76 -0.18
N GLY A 42 -6.84 -8.60 -1.19
CA GLY A 42 -7.88 -9.63 -1.17
C GLY A 42 -7.47 -10.87 -0.37
N GLU A 43 -8.45 -11.66 0.04
CA GLU A 43 -8.26 -12.95 0.73
C GLU A 43 -7.53 -14.01 -0.12
N ASP A 44 -7.56 -13.84 -1.44
CA ASP A 44 -6.90 -14.69 -2.42
C ASP A 44 -5.44 -14.30 -2.68
N CYS A 45 -4.94 -13.23 -2.06
CA CYS A 45 -3.54 -12.81 -2.20
C CYS A 45 -2.59 -13.86 -1.61
N ARG A 46 -1.46 -14.05 -2.30
CA ARG A 46 -0.39 -14.96 -1.89
C ARG A 46 0.96 -14.24 -1.91
N TYR A 47 1.86 -14.68 -1.04
CA TYR A 47 3.22 -14.17 -1.00
C TYR A 47 3.97 -14.49 -2.28
N VAL A 48 4.73 -13.50 -2.78
CA VAL A 48 5.60 -13.67 -3.93
C VAL A 48 7.00 -13.21 -3.56
N ALA A 49 7.94 -14.16 -3.54
CA ALA A 49 9.34 -13.86 -3.35
C ALA A 49 9.87 -13.02 -4.53
N ARG A 50 10.59 -11.95 -4.22
CA ARG A 50 11.24 -11.08 -5.21
C ARG A 50 12.75 -11.14 -5.01
N SER A 51 13.50 -11.09 -6.12
CA SER A 51 14.98 -11.04 -6.10
C SER A 51 15.53 -9.70 -5.63
N HIS A 52 14.67 -8.70 -5.48
CA HIS A 52 15.03 -7.34 -5.09
C HIS A 52 14.39 -7.03 -3.74
N ALA A 53 14.93 -6.03 -3.03
CA ALA A 53 14.38 -5.56 -1.77
C ALA A 53 12.92 -5.11 -1.94
N VAL A 54 12.07 -5.49 -0.98
CA VAL A 54 10.65 -5.13 -0.92
C VAL A 54 10.37 -4.25 0.29
N SER A 55 9.34 -3.42 0.19
CA SER A 55 8.83 -2.62 1.30
C SER A 55 7.38 -3.02 1.58
N PRO A 56 7.05 -3.40 2.83
CA PRO A 56 7.96 -3.51 3.97
C PRO A 56 8.94 -4.71 3.83
N PRO A 57 10.11 -4.66 4.48
CA PRO A 57 11.10 -5.75 4.44
C PRO A 57 10.67 -6.89 5.39
N PHE A 58 9.65 -7.65 5.02
CA PHE A 58 9.03 -8.68 5.86
C PHE A 58 10.02 -9.66 6.49
N ASP A 59 10.99 -10.11 5.71
CA ASP A 59 12.04 -11.02 6.17
C ASP A 59 12.87 -10.45 7.34
N GLU A 60 13.20 -9.16 7.28
CA GLU A 60 13.96 -8.45 8.32
C GLU A 60 13.10 -8.19 9.57
N MET A 61 11.79 -8.08 9.38
CA MET A 61 10.82 -7.92 10.46
C MET A 61 10.49 -9.25 11.15
N GLY A 62 10.99 -10.38 10.64
CA GLY A 62 10.78 -11.72 11.20
C GLY A 62 9.62 -12.50 10.59
N LEU A 63 8.90 -11.93 9.60
CA LEU A 63 7.89 -12.66 8.85
C LEU A 63 8.56 -13.47 7.72
N LYS A 64 8.65 -14.78 7.92
CA LYS A 64 9.21 -15.73 6.94
C LYS A 64 8.09 -16.40 6.15
N LEU A 65 8.08 -16.18 4.84
CA LEU A 65 7.08 -16.73 3.92
C LEU A 65 7.75 -17.37 2.71
N ASN A 66 7.17 -18.46 2.21
CA ASN A 66 7.55 -19.11 0.97
C ASN A 66 6.67 -18.64 -0.19
N MET A 67 7.18 -18.77 -1.41
CA MET A 67 6.43 -18.48 -2.63
C MET A 67 5.08 -19.21 -2.62
N GLY A 68 3.99 -18.46 -2.73
CA GLY A 68 2.62 -19.00 -2.76
C GLY A 68 1.93 -19.13 -1.40
N ASP A 69 2.60 -18.79 -0.29
CA ASP A 69 1.99 -18.84 1.04
C ASP A 69 0.82 -17.83 1.15
N VAL A 70 -0.20 -18.20 1.93
CA VAL A 70 -1.24 -17.26 2.37
C VAL A 70 -0.61 -16.25 3.32
N LEU A 71 -1.10 -15.00 3.27
CA LEU A 71 -0.62 -13.96 4.17
C LEU A 71 -1.27 -14.12 5.56
N PRO A 72 -0.49 -14.17 6.65
CA PRO A 72 -1.01 -14.53 7.96
C PRO A 72 -1.77 -13.36 8.61
N GLU A 73 -2.90 -13.66 9.26
CA GLU A 73 -3.86 -12.65 9.74
C GLU A 73 -3.32 -11.75 10.87
N ASP A 74 -2.37 -12.23 11.68
CA ASP A 74 -1.71 -11.43 12.72
C ASP A 74 -0.82 -10.32 12.15
N TRP A 75 -0.34 -10.48 10.92
CA TRP A 75 0.37 -9.45 10.15
C TRP A 75 -0.53 -8.69 9.18
N PHE A 76 -1.56 -9.35 8.65
CA PHE A 76 -2.50 -8.83 7.67
C PHE A 76 -3.94 -8.98 8.19
N PRO A 77 -4.35 -8.16 9.16
CA PRO A 77 -5.65 -8.31 9.80
C PRO A 77 -6.80 -8.07 8.82
N VAL A 78 -7.86 -8.86 8.97
CA VAL A 78 -9.10 -8.67 8.23
C VAL A 78 -9.80 -7.42 8.76
N VAL A 79 -9.94 -6.41 7.91
CA VAL A 79 -10.57 -5.12 8.27
C VAL A 79 -12.04 -5.03 7.85
N TRP A 80 -12.49 -5.92 6.97
CA TRP A 80 -13.86 -5.95 6.48
C TRP A 80 -14.22 -7.36 6.00
N GLN A 81 -15.42 -7.82 6.33
CA GLN A 81 -16.03 -9.02 5.78
C GLN A 81 -17.45 -8.68 5.34
N ARG A 82 -17.88 -9.24 4.20
CA ARG A 82 -19.27 -9.09 3.78
C ARG A 82 -20.17 -9.82 4.81
N PRO A 83 -21.28 -9.21 5.23
CA PRO A 83 -22.26 -9.86 6.11
C PRO A 83 -22.86 -11.13 5.51
#